data_AF-A0A7C2N693-F1
#
_entry.id   AF-A0A7C2N693-F1
#
_cell.length_a   1.000
_cell.length_b   1.000
_cell.length_c   1.000
_cell.angle_alpha   90.00
_cell.angle_beta   90.00
_cell.angle_gamma   90.00
#
_symmetry.space_group_name_H-M   'P 1'
#
loop_
_entity.id
_entity.type
_entity.pdbx_description
1 polymer ?
#
loop_
_entity_poly.entity_id
_entity_poly.type
_entity_poly.pdbx_seq_one_letter_code
_entity_poly.pdbx_strand_id
1 'polypeptide(L)'
;MNIAIFTNTFSPHVGGVARSVEAFSREYRERGHRVLVVAPEFPGMPKEEVDVVRIPAIQNFNASDFSVALPIHLQLSDRLDAFRPDIVHAQHPFLLGMSAMRVARHR
;
A
#
# COMPACT_ATOMS: atom_id res chain seq x y z
N MET A 1 7.92 -15.58 -1.73
CA MET A 1 7.19 -15.03 -0.57
C MET A 1 6.07 -14.13 -1.07
N ASN A 2 5.04 -13.94 -0.25
CA ASN A 2 3.95 -12.98 -0.42
C ASN A 2 4.28 -11.73 0.42
N ILE A 3 4.57 -10.60 -0.23
CA ILE A 3 5.00 -9.37 0.44
C ILE A 3 3.89 -8.33 0.31
N ALA A 4 3.31 -7.89 1.43
CA ALA A 4 2.34 -6.81 1.45
C ALA A 4 3.04 -5.48 1.80
N ILE A 5 3.10 -4.55 0.85
CA ILE A 5 3.73 -3.24 1.04
C ILE A 5 2.64 -2.21 1.33
N PHE A 6 2.77 -1.48 2.45
CA PHE A 6 1.85 -0.42 2.83
C PHE A 6 2.52 0.94 2.68
N THR A 7 1.88 1.84 1.94
CA THR A 7 2.42 3.17 1.67
C THR A 7 1.33 4.24 1.68
N ASN A 8 1.65 5.42 2.20
CA ASN A 8 0.75 6.59 2.16
C ASN A 8 0.82 7.33 0.83
N THR A 9 1.80 7.02 -0.02
CA THR A 9 1.98 7.64 -1.34
C THR A 9 2.36 6.58 -2.36
N PHE A 10 1.71 6.60 -3.51
CA PHE A 10 1.99 5.69 -4.61
C PHE A 10 1.54 6.31 -5.93
N SER A 11 2.00 5.76 -7.06
CA SER A 11 1.62 6.21 -8.41
C SER A 11 0.12 6.50 -8.50
N PRO A 12 -0.34 7.58 -9.17
CA PRO A 12 0.42 8.56 -9.96
C PRO A 12 1.10 9.65 -9.13
N HIS A 13 0.99 9.63 -7.80
CA HIS A 13 1.67 10.61 -6.96
C HIS A 13 3.19 10.55 -7.19
N VAL A 14 3.80 11.70 -7.47
CA VAL A 14 5.23 11.80 -7.77
C VAL A 14 5.99 12.12 -6.49
N GLY A 15 6.77 11.16 -6.01
CA GLY A 15 7.61 11.33 -4.83
C GLY A 15 8.62 10.19 -4.64
N GLY A 16 9.61 10.42 -3.79
CA GLY A 16 10.68 9.45 -3.54
C GLY A 16 10.16 8.10 -3.05
N VAL A 17 9.22 8.11 -2.10
CA VAL A 17 8.64 6.87 -1.56
C VAL A 17 7.84 6.11 -2.63
N ALA A 18 7.04 6.80 -3.45
CA ALA A 18 6.31 6.16 -4.55
C ALA A 18 7.28 5.46 -5.52
N ARG A 19 8.40 6.11 -5.87
CA ARG A 19 9.45 5.52 -6.71
C ARG A 19 10.13 4.32 -6.04
N SER A 20 10.42 4.40 -4.75
CA SER A 20 10.98 3.28 -4.00
C SER A 20 10.03 2.08 -3.99
N VAL A 21 8.73 2.29 -3.74
CA VAL A 21 7.73 1.22 -3.75
C VAL A 21 7.58 0.60 -5.14
N GLU A 22 7.57 1.40 -6.21
CA GLU A 22 7.58 0.89 -7.60
C GLU A 22 8.82 0.01 -7.85
N ALA A 23 10.01 0.50 -7.46
CA ALA A 23 11.26 -0.23 -7.65
C ALA A 23 11.29 -1.54 -6.85
N PHE A 24 10.93 -1.52 -5.57
CA PHE A 24 10.85 -2.71 -4.72
C PHE A 24 9.83 -3.71 -5.25
N SER A 25 8.64 -3.25 -5.63
CA SER A 25 7.59 -4.14 -6.14
C SER A 25 8.03 -4.84 -7.43
N ARG A 26 8.70 -4.12 -8.33
CA ARG A 26 9.26 -4.71 -9.55
C ARG A 26 10.34 -5.74 -9.24
N GLU A 27 11.36 -5.35 -8.47
CA GLU A 27 12.50 -6.21 -8.17
C GLU A 27 12.11 -7.48 -7.39
N TYR A 28 11.19 -7.35 -6.42
CA TYR A 28 10.69 -8.51 -5.69
C TYR A 28 9.91 -9.47 -6.60
N ARG A 29 9.12 -8.94 -7.54
CA ARG A 29 8.40 -9.77 -8.52
C ARG A 29 9.37 -10.48 -9.48
N GLU A 30 10.40 -9.78 -9.96
CA GLU A 30 11.46 -10.37 -10.81
C GLU A 30 12.19 -11.51 -10.11
N ARG A 31 12.30 -11.46 -8.78
CA ARG A 31 12.85 -12.54 -7.94
C ARG A 31 11.85 -13.66 -7.61
N GLY A 32 10.67 -13.67 -8.23
CA GLY A 32 9.64 -14.69 -8.05
C GLY A 32 8.80 -14.52 -6.78
N HIS A 33 8.77 -13.34 -6.17
CA HIS A 33 7.86 -13.04 -5.07
C HIS A 33 6.54 -12.46 -5.57
N ARG A 34 5.48 -12.65 -4.81
CA ARG A 34 4.19 -11.99 -5.04
C ARG A 34 4.18 -10.72 -4.20
N VAL A 35 3.77 -9.60 -4.79
CA VAL A 35 3.76 -8.30 -4.09
C VAL A 35 2.39 -7.67 -4.22
N LEU A 36 1.76 -7.40 -3.07
CA LEU A 36 0.52 -6.66 -2.95
C LEU A 36 0.83 -5.26 -2.40
N VAL A 37 0.51 -4.20 -3.13
CA VAL A 37 0.69 -2.82 -2.68
C VAL A 37 -0.63 -2.30 -2.13
N VAL A 38 -0.65 -1.86 -0.89
CA VAL A 38 -1.79 -1.18 -0.25
C VAL A 38 -1.46 0.31 -0.20
N ALA A 39 -2.22 1.09 -0.97
CA ALA A 39 -1.98 2.52 -1.18
C ALA A 39 -3.29 3.30 -1.17
N PRO A 40 -3.29 4.61 -0.90
CA PRO A 40 -4.49 5.41 -1.01
C PRO A 40 -4.90 5.60 -2.48
N GLU A 41 -6.18 5.89 -2.69
CA GLU A 41 -6.69 6.43 -3.94
C GLU A 41 -6.05 7.78 -4.24
N PHE A 42 -5.80 8.06 -5.51
CA PHE A 42 -5.31 9.35 -5.99
C PHE A 42 -6.04 9.72 -7.30
N PRO A 43 -6.26 11.02 -7.58
CA PRO A 43 -6.75 11.45 -8.88
C PRO A 43 -5.83 10.97 -10.01
N GLY A 44 -6.43 10.48 -11.10
CA GLY A 44 -5.66 10.01 -12.27
C GLY A 44 -5.01 8.63 -12.11
N MET A 45 -5.41 7.85 -11.10
CA MET A 45 -4.94 6.46 -10.97
C MET A 45 -5.36 5.61 -12.18
N PRO A 46 -4.53 4.62 -12.57
CA PRO A 46 -4.90 3.69 -13.65
C PRO A 46 -6.21 2.97 -13.32
N LYS A 47 -7.02 2.68 -14.34
CA LYS A 47 -8.26 1.89 -14.17
C LYS A 47 -7.98 0.44 -13.78
N GLU A 48 -6.85 -0.08 -14.24
CA GLU A 48 -6.41 -1.44 -13.99
C GLU A 48 -4.99 -1.39 -13.44
N GLU A 49 -4.80 -2.00 -12.27
CA GLU A 49 -3.51 -2.14 -11.62
C GLU A 49 -3.34 -3.58 -11.15
N VAL A 50 -2.15 -4.13 -11.36
CA VAL A 50 -1.84 -5.50 -10.94
C VAL A 50 -1.35 -5.48 -9.51
N ASP A 51 -2.06 -6.22 -8.66
CA ASP A 51 -1.75 -6.41 -7.23
C ASP A 51 -1.60 -5.09 -6.47
N VAL A 52 -2.48 -4.12 -6.74
CA VAL A 52 -2.62 -2.88 -5.96
C VAL A 52 -4.03 -2.84 -5.36
N VAL A 53 -4.11 -2.57 -4.06
CA VAL A 53 -5.37 -2.30 -3.34
C VAL A 53 -5.40 -0.82 -3.01
N ARG A 54 -6.35 -0.12 -3.62
CA ARG A 54 -6.60 1.30 -3.37
C ARG A 54 -7.55 1.46 -2.21
N ILE A 55 -7.15 2.27 -1.23
CA ILE A 55 -7.94 2.58 -0.05
C ILE A 55 -8.49 4.01 -0.20
N PRO A 56 -9.80 4.23 -0.04
CA PRO A 56 -10.37 5.57 -0.04
C PRO A 56 -9.63 6.46 0.96
N ALA A 57 -9.27 7.67 0.53
CA ALA A 57 -8.40 8.52 1.34
C ALA A 57 -8.68 10.01 1.13
N ILE A 58 -8.56 10.78 2.21
CA ILE A 58 -8.58 12.24 2.18
C ILE A 58 -7.21 12.72 1.70
N GLN A 59 -7.18 13.37 0.54
CA GLN A 59 -5.96 13.93 -0.07
C GLN A 59 -5.57 15.25 0.58
N ASN A 60 -4.32 15.67 0.38
CA ASN A 60 -3.80 16.96 0.85
C ASN A 60 -3.96 17.18 2.36
N PHE A 61 -3.83 16.09 3.15
CA PHE A 61 -4.05 16.16 4.58
C PHE A 61 -2.98 17.04 5.23
N ASN A 62 -3.44 17.93 6.12
CA ASN A 62 -2.58 18.88 6.83
C ASN A 62 -1.69 19.73 5.90
N ALA A 63 -2.22 20.14 4.74
CA ALA A 63 -1.50 20.92 3.72
C ALA A 63 -0.20 20.26 3.24
N SER A 64 -0.14 18.93 3.30
CA SER A 64 0.97 18.12 2.83
C SER A 64 0.53 17.20 1.70
N ASP A 65 1.49 16.62 0.99
CA ASP A 65 1.25 15.61 -0.05
C ASP A 65 0.75 14.25 0.49
N PHE A 66 0.55 14.12 1.80
CA PHE A 66 0.08 12.88 2.41
C PHE A 66 -1.43 12.74 2.36
N SER A 67 -1.87 11.50 2.17
CA SER A 67 -3.27 11.12 2.19
C SER A 67 -3.60 10.32 3.44
N VAL A 68 -4.74 10.63 4.07
CA VAL A 68 -5.25 9.87 5.23
C VAL A 68 -6.22 8.82 4.72
N ALA A 69 -5.80 7.57 4.77
CA ALA A 69 -6.67 6.43 4.46
C ALA A 69 -7.87 6.41 5.41
N LEU A 70 -9.07 6.34 4.85
CA LEU A 70 -10.30 6.15 5.59
C LEU A 70 -10.34 4.72 6.15
N PRO A 71 -10.89 4.53 7.37
CA PRO A 71 -10.94 3.23 8.03
C PRO A 71 -12.03 2.32 7.43
N ILE A 72 -12.00 2.08 6.12
CA ILE A 72 -12.92 1.20 5.41
C ILE A 72 -12.20 -0.14 5.24
N HIS A 73 -12.35 -1.01 6.24
CA HIS A 73 -11.42 -2.09 6.53
C HIS A 73 -11.78 -3.47 5.95
N LEU A 74 -13.03 -3.69 5.52
CA LEU A 74 -13.52 -5.04 5.20
C LEU A 74 -12.84 -5.64 3.97
N GLN A 75 -12.87 -4.94 2.84
CA GLN A 75 -12.29 -5.45 1.59
C GLN A 75 -10.77 -5.66 1.66
N LEU A 76 -10.06 -4.79 2.38
CA LEU A 76 -8.62 -4.95 2.61
C LEU A 76 -8.33 -6.20 3.44
N SER A 77 -9.15 -6.47 4.46
CA SER A 77 -8.98 -7.65 5.32
C SER A 77 -9.06 -8.94 4.51
N ASP A 78 -10.14 -9.12 3.75
CA ASP A 78 -10.36 -10.33 2.94
C ASP A 78 -9.27 -10.51 1.89
N ARG A 79 -8.81 -9.41 1.28
CA ARG A 79 -7.72 -9.45 0.30
C ARG A 79 -6.39 -9.86 0.93
N LEU A 80 -6.09 -9.38 2.14
CA LEU A 80 -4.90 -9.78 2.89
C LEU A 80 -4.97 -11.25 3.32
N ASP A 81 -6.14 -11.70 3.77
CA ASP A 81 -6.35 -13.10 4.19
C ASP A 81 -6.20 -14.06 3.00
N ALA A 82 -6.72 -13.69 1.83
CA ALA A 82 -6.52 -14.45 0.60
C ALA A 82 -5.06 -14.41 0.09
N PHE A 83 -4.39 -13.26 0.25
CA PHE A 83 -3.01 -13.08 -0.18
C PHE A 83 -2.01 -13.84 0.73
N ARG A 84 -2.32 -13.98 2.02
CA ARG A 84 -1.47 -14.62 3.06
C ARG A 84 -0.04 -14.08 3.03
N PRO A 85 0.18 -12.82 3.45
CA PRO A 85 1.51 -12.22 3.44
C PRO A 85 2.46 -12.93 4.38
N ASP A 86 3.65 -13.28 3.89
CA ASP A 86 4.78 -13.73 4.71
C ASP A 86 5.51 -12.53 5.34
N ILE A 87 5.46 -11.37 4.66
CA ILE A 87 6.09 -10.12 5.10
C ILE A 87 5.09 -8.97 4.94
N VAL A 88 4.96 -8.15 5.97
CA VAL A 88 4.25 -6.86 5.94
C VAL A 88 5.28 -5.74 6.02
N HIS A 89 5.41 -4.97 4.94
CA HIS A 89 6.41 -3.90 4.82
C HIS A 89 5.75 -2.54 4.92
N ALA A 90 5.91 -1.87 6.07
CA ALA A 90 5.52 -0.49 6.24
C ALA A 90 6.56 0.45 5.60
N GLN A 91 6.13 1.37 4.73
CA GLN A 91 6.98 2.42 4.15
C GLN A 91 6.95 3.73 4.94
N HIS A 92 6.06 3.81 5.94
CA HIS A 92 5.86 4.99 6.77
C HIS A 92 5.62 4.54 8.22
N PRO A 93 6.01 5.33 9.23
CA PRO A 93 5.71 5.03 10.64
C PRO A 93 4.33 5.50 11.10
N PHE A 94 3.50 6.05 10.19
CA PHE A 94 2.19 6.63 10.48
C PHE A 94 1.15 6.28 9.40
N LEU A 95 -0.13 6.56 9.69
CA LEU A 95 -1.28 6.31 8.81
C LEU A 95 -1.34 4.85 8.34
N LEU A 96 -1.25 4.56 7.03
CA LEU A 96 -1.22 3.17 6.54
C LEU A 96 -0.03 2.38 7.08
N GLY A 97 1.04 3.06 7.50
CA GLY A 97 2.12 2.47 8.27
C GLY A 97 1.66 1.84 9.60
N MET A 98 0.80 2.54 10.36
CA MET A 98 0.21 1.99 11.58
C MET A 98 -0.76 0.84 11.28
N SER A 99 -1.49 0.93 10.17
CA SER A 99 -2.33 -0.18 9.69
C SER A 99 -1.47 -1.42 9.39
N ALA A 100 -0.33 -1.24 8.73
CA ALA A 100 0.63 -2.31 8.46
C ALA A 100 1.11 -2.97 9.76
N MET A 101 1.47 -2.19 10.78
CA MET A 101 1.89 -2.71 12.09
C MET A 101 0.77 -3.51 12.78
N ARG A 102 -0.48 -3.03 12.71
CA ARG A 102 -1.64 -3.78 13.26
C ARG A 102 -1.86 -5.08 12.49
N VAL A 103 -1.76 -5.05 11.16
CA VAL A 103 -1.88 -6.24 10.31
C VAL A 103 -0.80 -7.26 10.66
N ALA A 104 0.47 -6.85 10.75
CA ALA A 104 1.59 -7.71 11.09
C ALA A 104 1.51 -8.32 12.50
N ARG A 105 0.84 -7.65 13.44
CA ARG A 105 0.65 -8.15 14.81
C ARG A 105 -0.46 -9.20 14.92
N HIS A 106 -1.41 -9.19 13.99
CA HIS A 106 -2.66 -9.95 14.10
C HIS A 106 -2.85 -10.98 13.00
N ARG A 107 -1.86 -11.13 12.11
CA ARG A 107 -1.75 -12.14 11.06
C ARG A 107 -0.36 -12.71 11.08
#